data_AF-A0A0D2YER5-F1
#
_entry.id   AF-A0A0D2YER5-F1
#
_cell.length_a   1.000
_cell.length_b   1.000
_cell.length_c   1.000
_cell.angle_alpha   90.00
_cell.angle_beta   90.00
_cell.angle_gamma   90.00
#
_symmetry.space_group_name_H-M   'P 1'
#
loop_
_entity.id
_entity.type
_entity.pdbx_description
1 polymer ?
#
loop_
_entity_poly.entity_id
_entity_poly.type
_entity_poly.pdbx_seq_one_letter_code
_entity_poly.pdbx_strand_id
1 'polypeptide(L)' 'VLGIDLSPIQPRFVPANLEFQIDDIDEEWNYSAPFTYIHSRMMNMSIQNWEDYLRKIFE' A
#
# COMPACT_ATOMS: atom_id res chain seq x y z
N VAL A 1 -8.34 -1.21 7.98
CA VAL A 1 -7.68 -1.61 6.70
C VAL A 1 -7.18 -0.34 6.06
N LEU A 2 -5.93 -0.34 5.63
CA LEU A 2 -5.34 0.79 4.90
C LEU A 2 -5.23 0.40 3.43
N GLY A 3 -5.81 1.20 2.54
CA GLY A 3 -5.62 1.11 1.10
C GLY A 3 -4.65 2.20 0.64
N ILE A 4 -3.76 1.85 -0.28
CA ILE A 4 -2.75 2.78 -0.82
C ILE A 4 -2.80 2.73 -2.35
N ASP A 5 -2.76 3.89 -2.97
CA ASP A 5 -2.62 4.05 -4.42
C ASP A 5 -1.94 5.39 -4.71
N LEU A 6 -1.19 5.49 -5.82
CA LEU A 6 -0.61 6.75 -6.28
C LEU A 6 -1.68 7.77 -6.71
N SER A 7 -2.88 7.29 -7.01
CA SER A 7 -3.96 8.07 -7.60
C SER A 7 -5.20 8.14 -6.71
N PRO A 8 -5.91 9.29 -6.66
CA PRO A 8 -7.13 9.46 -5.87
C PRO A 8 -8.35 8.84 -6.57
N ILE A 9 -8.31 7.54 -6.86
CA ILE A 9 -9.36 6.81 -7.61
C ILE A 9 -10.40 6.12 -6.71
N GLN A 10 -10.28 6.28 -5.40
CA GLN A 10 -11.14 5.63 -4.42
C GLN A 10 -12.62 6.08 -4.51
N PRO A 11 -13.58 5.19 -4.22
CA PRO A 11 -15.00 5.53 -4.18
C PRO A 11 -15.32 6.59 -3.13
N ARG A 12 -16.39 7.38 -3.37
CA ARG A 12 -16.86 8.39 -2.39
C ARG A 12 -17.38 7.80 -1.08
N PHE A 13 -17.83 6.55 -1.11
CA PHE A 13 -18.35 5.85 0.06
C PHE A 13 -17.46 4.65 0.36
N VAL A 14 -16.95 4.59 1.58
CA VAL A 14 -16.08 3.52 2.08
C VAL A 14 -16.56 3.08 3.47
N PRO A 15 -16.33 1.81 3.86
CA PRO A 15 -16.61 1.35 5.22
C PRO A 15 -15.84 2.15 6.28
N ALA A 16 -16.38 2.26 7.49
CA ALA A 16 -15.76 3.04 8.58
C ALA A 16 -14.40 2.48 9.06
N ASN A 17 -14.09 1.22 8.75
CA ASN A 17 -12.83 0.56 9.07
C ASN A 17 -11.82 0.58 7.90
N LEU A 18 -12.09 1.35 6.86
CA LEU A 18 -11.23 1.49 5.67
C LEU A 18 -10.81 2.95 5.51
N GLU A 19 -9.50 3.15 5.43
CA GLU A 19 -8.89 4.44 5.09
C GLU A 19 -8.08 4.27 3.81
N PHE A 20 -8.07 5.31 2.96
CA PHE A 20 -7.25 5.38 1.76
C PHE A 20 -6.22 6.50 1.90
N GLN A 21 -4.96 6.19 1.61
CA GLN A 21 -3.87 7.14 1.52
C GLN A 21 -3.37 7.21 0.09
N ILE A 22 -3.13 8.44 -0.38
CA ILE A 22 -2.49 8.66 -1.68
C ILE A 22 -1.00 8.68 -1.40
N ASP A 23 -0.30 7.61 -1.77
CA ASP A 23 1.09 7.39 -1.38
C ASP A 23 1.82 6.50 -2.40
N ASP A 24 3.14 6.61 -2.44
CA ASP A 24 4.01 5.80 -3.30
C ASP A 24 4.65 4.65 -2.51
N ILE A 25 4.34 3.42 -2.88
CA ILE A 25 4.86 2.23 -2.21
C ILE A 25 6.36 1.99 -2.47
N ASP A 26 6.95 2.62 -3.49
CA ASP A 26 8.39 2.53 -3.76
C ASP A 26 9.20 3.42 -2.80
N GLU A 27 8.57 4.40 -2.12
CA GLU A 27 9.18 5.26 -1.10
C GLU A 27 9.33 4.56 0.27
N GLU A 28 9.89 5.25 1.28
CA GLU A 28 10.11 4.71 2.62
C GLU A 28 8.81 4.48 3.39
N TRP A 29 8.64 3.27 3.94
CA TRP A 29 7.42 2.88 4.67
C TRP A 29 7.44 3.41 6.10
N ASN A 30 6.78 4.54 6.32
CA ASN A 30 6.74 5.25 7.61
C ASN A 30 5.48 4.92 8.44
N TYR A 31 5.16 3.63 8.57
CA TYR A 31 4.00 3.18 9.36
C TYR A 31 4.35 3.05 10.84
N SER A 32 3.40 3.39 11.72
CA SER A 32 3.62 3.36 13.17
C SER A 32 3.66 1.95 13.77
N ALA A 33 3.25 0.94 13.01
CA ALA A 33 3.21 -0.46 13.42
C ALA A 33 3.30 -1.40 12.21
N PRO A 34 3.84 -2.62 12.38
CA PRO A 34 3.91 -3.60 11.30
C PRO A 34 2.52 -4.15 10.93
N PHE A 35 2.37 -4.58 9.68
CA PHE A 35 1.14 -5.21 9.20
C PHE A 35 1.16 -6.72 9.41
N THR A 36 0.02 -7.28 9.83
CA THR A 36 -0.14 -8.73 9.95
C THR A 36 -0.55 -9.39 8.63
N TYR A 37 -0.99 -8.60 7.66
CA TYR A 37 -1.44 -9.06 6.35
C TYR A 37 -1.29 -7.94 5.32
N ILE A 38 -0.66 -8.26 4.20
CA ILE A 38 -0.49 -7.37 3.06
C ILE A 38 -1.11 -8.05 1.83
N HIS A 39 -1.93 -7.31 1.08
CA HIS A 39 -2.54 -7.78 -0.16
C HIS A 39 -2.16 -6.87 -1.31
N SER A 40 -1.38 -7.39 -2.25
CA SER A 40 -0.97 -6.69 -3.47
C SER A 40 -1.72 -7.28 -4.66
N ARG A 41 -2.44 -6.45 -5.41
CA ARG A 41 -3.26 -6.91 -6.55
C ARG A 41 -2.93 -6.12 -7.80
N MET A 42 -2.61 -6.85 -8.87
CA MET A 42 -2.32 -6.27 -10.19
C MET A 42 -1.12 -5.30 -10.21
N MET A 43 -0.10 -5.53 -9.39
CA MET A 43 1.11 -4.67 -9.32
C MET A 43 2.09 -4.86 -10.49
N ASN A 44 1.66 -5.49 -11.58
CA ASN A 44 2.51 -5.74 -12.73
C ASN A 44 2.89 -4.40 -13.36
N MET A 45 4.21 -4.15 -13.46
CA MET A 45 4.79 -2.87 -13.93
C MET A 45 4.51 -1.65 -13.05
N SER A 46 4.06 -1.85 -11.80
CA SER A 46 3.79 -0.76 -10.85
C SER A 46 4.80 -0.70 -9.71
N ILE A 47 5.77 -1.61 -9.68
CA ILE A 47 6.83 -1.67 -8.68
C ILE A 47 8.17 -1.52 -9.40
N GLN A 48 8.97 -0.55 -8.96
CA GLN A 48 10.28 -0.28 -9.55
C GLN A 48 11.30 -1.37 -9.18
N ASN A 49 11.34 -1.79 -7.92
CA ASN A 49 12.21 -2.86 -7.44
C ASN A 49 11.46 -3.87 -6.56
N TRP A 50 11.23 -5.06 -7.10
CA TRP A 50 10.55 -6.14 -6.40
C TRP A 50 11.33 -6.71 -5.21
N GLU A 51 12.66 -6.69 -5.24
CA GLU A 51 13.45 -7.16 -4.10
C GLU A 51 13.26 -6.25 -2.89
N ASP A 52 13.36 -4.94 -3.09
CA ASP A 52 13.18 -3.95 -2.02
C ASP A 52 11.74 -3.98 -1.49
N TYR A 53 10.75 -4.05 -2.40
CA TYR A 53 9.35 -4.17 -2.02
C TYR A 53 9.08 -5.40 -1.14
N LEU A 54 9.61 -6.57 -1.52
CA LEU A 54 9.45 -7.80 -0.73
C LEU A 54 10.18 -7.70 0.62
N ARG A 55 11.34 -7.05 0.70
CA ARG A 55 12.02 -6.81 1.98
C ARG A 55 11.15 -5.98 2.91
N LYS A 56 10.63 -4.84 2.45
CA LYS A 56 9.73 -3.96 3.21
C LYS A 56 8.48 -4.67 3.73
N ILE A 57 7.94 -5.65 2.98
CA ILE A 57 6.77 -6.45 3.41
C ILE A 57 7.05 -7.26 4.69
N PHE A 58 8.29 -7.71 4.90
CA PHE A 58 8.64 -8.61 6.01
C PHE A 58 9.40 -7.94 7.16
N GLU A 59 9.69 -6.64 7.04
CA GLU A 59 10.23 -5.79 8.11
C GLU A 59 9.15 -5.44 9.15
#